data_AF-A0A529VQP7-F1
#
_entry.id   AF-A0A529VQP7-F1
#
_cell.length_a   1.000
_cell.length_b   1.000
_cell.length_c   1.000
_cell.angle_alpha   90.00
_cell.angle_beta   90.00
_cell.angle_gamma   90.00
#
_symmetry.space_group_name_H-M   'P 1'
#
loop_
_entity.id
_entity.type
_entity.pdbx_description
1 polymer ?
#
loop_
_entity_poly.entity_id
_entity_poly.type
_entity_poly.pdbx_seq_one_letter_code
_entity_poly.pdbx_strand_id
1 'polypeptide(L)'
;LDPGIRTGVKVAVVDGTGKLVATTTVYPFPPRNDIRGTQAELAALIRQHKVELISIGNGTGSRETEKLVADMLSDLPAGAQPKPLKVIVSE
;
A
#
# COMPACT_ATOMS: atom_id res chain seq x y z
N LEU A 1 -1.87 0.90 5.56
CA LEU A 1 -1.87 2.10 4.71
C LEU A 1 -2.83 3.09 5.33
N ASP A 2 -2.32 4.26 5.71
CA ASP A 2 -3.12 5.38 6.21
C ASP A 2 -3.33 6.37 5.05
N PRO A 3 -4.53 6.43 4.45
CA PRO A 3 -4.78 7.24 3.27
C PRO A 3 -4.67 8.74 3.52
N GLY A 4 -4.11 9.46 2.54
CA GLY A 4 -4.11 10.90 2.52
C GLY A 4 -3.87 11.43 1.12
N ILE A 5 -4.61 12.47 0.73
CA ILE A 5 -4.49 13.09 -0.59
C ILE A 5 -3.27 14.02 -0.59
N ARG A 6 -3.41 15.20 0.03
CA ARG A 6 -2.37 16.25 -0.01
C ARG A 6 -1.12 15.90 0.79
N THR A 7 -1.27 15.16 1.89
CA THR A 7 -0.16 14.76 2.77
C THR A 7 0.51 13.46 2.34
N GLY A 8 0.01 12.81 1.28
CA GLY A 8 0.41 11.48 0.89
C GLY A 8 -0.21 10.38 1.76
N VAL A 9 -0.05 9.15 1.30
CA VAL A 9 -0.45 7.92 1.98
C VAL A 9 0.74 7.47 2.83
N LYS A 10 0.52 7.30 4.14
CA LYS A 10 1.56 6.80 5.04
C LYS A 10 1.57 5.28 5.01
N VAL A 11 2.77 4.72 4.94
CA VAL A 11 3.01 3.29 4.84
C VAL A 11 3.81 2.83 6.04
N ALA A 12 3.35 1.76 6.68
CA ALA A 12 4.07 1.05 7.70
C ALA A 12 3.98 -0.46 7.38
N VAL A 13 5.11 -1.15 7.51
CA VAL A 13 5.19 -2.60 7.37
C VAL A 13 5.55 -3.17 8.73
N VAL A 14 4.75 -4.12 9.19
CA VAL A 14 4.97 -4.86 10.44
C VAL A 14 5.18 -6.34 10.13
N ASP A 15 6.01 -7.01 10.91
CA ASP A 15 6.17 -8.47 10.82
C ASP A 15 5.10 -9.22 11.65
N GLY A 16 5.15 -10.55 11.62
CA GLY A 16 4.19 -11.40 12.35
C GLY A 16 4.19 -11.25 13.87
N THR A 17 5.18 -10.56 14.45
CA THR A 17 5.21 -10.23 15.88
C THR A 17 4.62 -8.85 16.20
N GLY A 18 4.25 -8.09 15.16
CA GLY A 18 3.83 -6.69 15.28
C GLY A 18 4.99 -5.70 15.31
N LYS A 19 6.24 -6.16 15.12
CA LYS A 19 7.40 -5.26 15.07
C LYS A 19 7.38 -4.46 13.79
N LEU A 20 7.60 -3.14 13.90
CA LEU A 20 7.78 -2.26 12.76
C LEU A 20 9.11 -2.55 12.05
N VAL A 21 9.05 -2.85 10.75
CA VAL A 21 10.21 -3.21 9.93
C VAL A 21 10.50 -2.22 8.80
N ALA A 22 9.52 -1.43 8.37
CA ALA A 22 9.71 -0.35 7.42
C ALA A 22 8.61 0.72 7.54
N THR A 23 8.95 1.95 7.17
CA THR A 23 8.00 3.05 6.96
C THR A 23 8.36 3.83 5.72
N THR A 24 7.37 4.40 5.05
CA THR A 24 7.58 5.38 3.98
C THR A 24 6.33 6.25 3.82
N THR A 25 6.41 7.31 3.01
CA THR A 25 5.25 8.10 2.60
C THR A 25 5.27 8.22 1.09
N VAL A 26 4.16 7.82 0.47
CA VAL A 26 3.99 7.81 -0.98
C VAL A 26 2.94 8.85 -1.38
N TYR A 27 3.04 9.38 -2.59
CA TYR A 27 2.23 10.53 -3.02
C TYR A 27 1.52 10.28 -4.36
N PRO A 28 0.58 9.31 -4.40
CA PRO A 28 -0.11 8.94 -5.63
C PRO A 28 -1.13 9.98 -6.10
N PHE A 29 -1.52 10.91 -5.24
CA PHE A 29 -2.59 11.89 -5.49
C PHE A 29 -2.06 13.32 -5.60
N PRO A 30 -2.90 14.31 -5.98
CA PRO A 30 -2.47 15.70 -6.07
C PRO A 30 -1.85 16.21 -4.76
N PRO A 31 -0.78 17.02 -4.83
CA PRO A 31 -0.26 17.67 -6.03
C PRO A 31 0.78 16.86 -6.84
N ARG A 32 1.29 15.74 -6.30
CA ARG A 32 2.40 15.00 -6.93
C ARG A 32 1.93 14.04 -8.01
N ASN A 33 0.76 13.42 -7.86
CA ASN A 33 0.19 12.47 -8.82
C ASN A 33 1.15 11.32 -9.21
N ASP A 34 2.01 10.88 -8.27
CA ASP A 34 3.02 9.86 -8.54
C ASP A 34 2.48 8.45 -8.35
N ILE A 35 1.57 8.06 -9.24
CA ILE A 35 0.91 6.75 -9.22
C ILE A 35 1.95 5.63 -9.42
N ARG A 36 2.78 5.74 -10.47
CA ARG A 36 3.74 4.68 -10.84
C ARG A 36 4.83 4.50 -9.80
N GLY A 37 5.40 5.60 -9.27
CA GLY A 37 6.40 5.52 -8.20
C GLY A 37 5.81 4.90 -6.94
N THR A 38 4.57 5.27 -6.58
CA THR A 38 3.85 4.66 -5.46
C THR A 38 3.65 3.15 -5.66
N GLN A 39 3.20 2.71 -6.83
CA GLN A 39 3.00 1.28 -7.13
C GLN A 39 4.31 0.50 -7.06
N ALA A 40 5.40 1.07 -7.61
CA ALA A 40 6.72 0.45 -7.58
C ALA A 40 7.24 0.29 -6.14
N GLU A 41 7.13 1.34 -5.33
CA GLU A 41 7.54 1.35 -3.92
C GLU A 41 6.76 0.31 -3.10
N LEU A 42 5.43 0.30 -3.20
CA LEU A 42 4.59 -0.66 -2.49
C LEU A 42 4.91 -2.10 -2.94
N ALA A 43 5.09 -2.33 -4.24
CA ALA A 43 5.42 -3.65 -4.75
C ALA A 43 6.83 -4.11 -4.31
N ALA A 44 7.79 -3.19 -4.13
CA ALA A 44 9.10 -3.49 -3.57
C ALA A 44 9.00 -3.92 -2.10
N LEU A 45 8.26 -3.15 -1.29
CA LEU A 45 8.02 -3.47 0.13
C LEU A 45 7.32 -4.82 0.31
N ILE A 46 6.31 -5.11 -0.53
CA ILE A 46 5.60 -6.40 -0.51
C ILE A 46 6.56 -7.57 -0.76
N ARG A 47 7.47 -7.45 -1.74
CA ARG A 47 8.45 -8.50 -2.06
C ARG A 47 9.52 -8.63 -0.97
N GLN A 48 10.07 -7.51 -0.52
CA GLN A 48 11.14 -7.49 0.47
C GLN A 48 10.70 -8.08 1.82
N HIS A 49 9.49 -7.74 2.27
CA HIS A 49 8.98 -8.16 3.57
C HIS A 49 8.00 -9.33 3.50
N LYS A 50 7.78 -9.91 2.31
CA LYS A 50 6.83 -11.00 2.07
C LYS A 50 5.45 -10.70 2.66
N VAL A 51 4.94 -9.49 2.39
CA VAL A 51 3.67 -9.02 2.95
C VAL A 51 2.52 -9.91 2.47
N GLU A 52 1.72 -10.42 3.40
CA GLU A 52 0.56 -11.27 3.09
C GLU A 52 -0.79 -10.53 3.21
N LEU A 53 -0.82 -9.42 3.96
CA LEU A 53 -2.01 -8.61 4.20
C LEU A 53 -1.70 -7.12 3.99
N ILE A 54 -2.60 -6.42 3.29
CA ILE A 54 -2.59 -4.96 3.18
C ILE A 54 -3.85 -4.42 3.87
N SER A 55 -3.66 -3.77 5.01
CA SER A 55 -4.72 -3.00 5.67
C SER A 55 -4.77 -1.58 5.11
N ILE A 56 -5.96 -1.06 4.84
CA ILE A 56 -6.19 0.31 4.37
C ILE A 56 -7.19 0.97 5.32
N GLY A 57 -6.80 2.07 5.95
CA GLY A 57 -7.72 2.87 6.78
C GLY A 57 -8.90 3.38 5.95
N ASN A 58 -10.05 3.56 6.57
CA ASN A 58 -11.28 4.04 5.92
C ASN A 58 -11.40 5.58 5.90
N GLY A 59 -10.32 6.30 6.23
CA GLY A 59 -10.24 7.76 6.23
C GLY A 59 -10.26 8.43 4.84
N THR A 60 -9.82 9.70 4.81
CA THR A 60 -9.85 10.54 3.59
C THR A 60 -8.87 10.03 2.53
N GLY A 61 -9.36 9.77 1.32
CA GLY A 61 -8.54 9.19 0.23
C GLY A 61 -8.49 7.67 0.22
N SER A 62 -9.29 7.00 1.06
CA SER A 62 -9.33 5.54 1.20
C SER A 62 -9.79 4.84 -0.08
N ARG A 63 -10.83 5.35 -0.76
CA ARG A 63 -11.36 4.78 -2.02
C ARG A 63 -10.33 4.83 -3.13
N GLU A 64 -9.63 5.95 -3.26
CA GLU A 64 -8.58 6.16 -4.24
C GLU A 64 -7.36 5.27 -3.94
N THR A 65 -7.00 5.14 -2.66
CA THR A 65 -5.91 4.26 -2.21
C THR A 65 -6.25 2.80 -2.45
N GLU A 66 -7.50 2.40 -2.17
CA GLU A 66 -8.00 1.06 -2.42
C GLU A 66 -7.91 0.71 -3.91
N LYS A 67 -8.35 1.62 -4.78
CA LYS A 67 -8.26 1.44 -6.22
C LYS A 67 -6.80 1.29 -6.67
N LEU A 68 -5.92 2.19 -6.22
CA LEU A 68 -4.49 2.14 -6.53
C LEU A 68 -3.85 0.79 -6.17
N VAL A 69 -4.16 0.28 -4.97
CA VAL A 69 -3.67 -1.03 -4.50
C VAL A 69 -4.26 -2.16 -5.33
N ALA A 70 -5.55 -2.12 -5.67
CA ALA A 70 -6.18 -3.14 -6.51
C ALA A 70 -5.57 -3.19 -7.93
N ASP A 71 -5.33 -2.03 -8.54
CA ASP A 71 -4.68 -1.91 -9.84
C ASP A 71 -3.24 -2.46 -9.77
N MET A 72 -2.46 -2.05 -8.75
CA MET A 72 -1.09 -2.57 -8.52
C MET A 72 -1.05 -4.09 -8.34
N LEU A 73 -1.95 -4.66 -7.52
CA LEU A 73 -2.02 -6.09 -7.29
C LEU A 73 -2.38 -6.84 -8.57
N SER A 74 -3.18 -6.25 -9.46
CA SER A 74 -3.53 -6.85 -10.74
C SER A 74 -2.32 -6.95 -11.66
N ASP A 75 -1.44 -5.95 -11.65
CA ASP A 75 -0.21 -5.88 -12.45
C ASP A 75 0.94 -6.78 -11.94
N LEU A 76 0.83 -7.34 -10.72
CA LEU A 76 1.84 -8.26 -10.23
C LEU A 76 1.84 -9.58 -11.03
N PRO A 77 3.02 -10.05 -11.50
CA PRO A 77 3.13 -11.26 -12.30
C PRO A 77 2.62 -12.48 -11.54
N ALA A 78 1.82 -13.30 -12.22
CA ALA A 78 1.33 -14.56 -11.66
C ALA A 78 2.50 -15.54 -11.47
N GLY A 79 2.72 -16.02 -10.24
CA GLY A 79 3.59 -17.18 -9.97
C GLY A 79 4.82 -16.97 -9.08
N ALA A 80 5.19 -15.73 -8.71
CA ALA A 80 6.36 -15.51 -7.85
C ALA A 80 6.06 -15.63 -6.35
N GLN A 81 4.84 -15.27 -5.92
CA GLN A 81 4.37 -15.30 -4.54
C GLN A 81 2.86 -15.01 -4.51
N PRO A 82 2.09 -15.52 -3.53
CA PRO A 82 0.68 -15.20 -3.38
C PRO A 82 0.46 -13.68 -3.31
N LYS A 83 -0.57 -13.18 -4.00
CA LYS A 83 -0.92 -11.76 -3.93
C LYS A 83 -1.45 -11.46 -2.51
N PRO A 84 -0.99 -10.38 -1.85
CA PRO A 84 -1.50 -10.01 -0.55
C PRO A 84 -3.01 -9.84 -0.54
N LEU A 85 -3.66 -10.25 0.55
CA LEU A 85 -5.07 -9.94 0.78
C LEU A 85 -5.21 -8.46 1.17
N LYS A 86 -6.06 -7.73 0.45
CA LYS A 86 -6.40 -6.34 0.75
C LYS A 86 -7.66 -6.27 1.61
N VAL A 87 -7.62 -5.52 2.72
CA VAL A 87 -8.76 -5.28 3.61
C VAL A 87 -8.90 -3.79 3.95
N ILE A 88 -10.15 -3.32 4.03
CA ILE A 88 -10.46 -1.99 4.59
C ILE A 88 -10.70 -2.16 6.09
N VAL A 89 -10.10 -1.29 6.90
CA VAL A 89 -10.22 -1.31 8.37
C VAL A 89 -10.76 0.02 8.87
N SER A 90 -11.53 -0.01 9.96
CA SER A 90 -11.90 1.21 10.67
C SER A 90 -10.74 1.68 11.52
N GLU A 91 -10.48 2.99 11.48
CA GLU A 91 -9.76 3.70 12.52
C GLU A 91 -10.57 3.74 13.82
#